data_AF-A0A2G6HRT5-F1
#
_entry.id   AF-A0A2G6HRT5-F1
#
_cell.length_a   1.000
_cell.length_b   1.000
_cell.length_c   1.000
_cell.angle_alpha   90.00
_cell.angle_beta   90.00
_cell.angle_gamma   90.00
#
_symmetry.space_group_name_H-M   'P 1'
#
loop_
_entity.id
_entity.type
_entity.pdbx_description
1 polymer ?
#
loop_
_entity_poly.entity_id
_entity_poly.type
_entity_poly.pdbx_seq_one_letter_code
_entity_poly.pdbx_strand_id
1 'polypeptide(L)'
;MHFQCIVIESTTHQLAQSVLAASKVMRRPKAGGEQGEKCHQCGEFEVLHTEPLTGKASEYKRHIKRVWSQLADRFGSEVKNNERLCAHCALKRFFNRILDKNHILYKTFKQADSFPSTTEIALNSYFMREATDKKERKEVAQRVYEERTLPGMRNEDVYYAILMMDGDKMGDLVNGDTLASTWKSVLHPELVKRLETEGFNPPFSREWKHLFSQKNLNKRLVTPACHASISESLADFSLYGVAPIIQRDTQGSGRLIYAGGDDVCAVLPVQYALDVAQKIRAYYSQSFQFVNSADSLPKGQPIHSENWVPEPGKLSINLGKGDKISISAGILICHHKENLSQMIERAHQLLDRKAKSEGGRNACAIELRKRAGGSRYIVKKWDDKALIRFDEVGQYIADPQNLVGVSTSLVYRLEQFRPGIEAILQQKNWNDLLRAFLSAQLERSELKEPEQACSLIMDLIEHTRGGQRAFDPEPLIIAAFMSKTQKQK
;
A
#
# COMPACT_ATOMS: atom_id res chain seq x y z
N MET A 1 9.74 16.29 40.64
CA MET A 1 10.32 16.83 39.38
C MET A 1 10.13 15.90 38.18
N HIS A 2 10.62 14.65 38.16
CA HIS A 2 10.46 13.77 36.97
C HIS A 2 9.00 13.50 36.57
N PHE A 3 8.09 13.34 37.54
CA PHE A 3 6.66 13.15 37.26
C PHE A 3 5.99 14.38 36.61
N GLN A 4 6.40 15.60 36.98
CA GLN A 4 5.86 16.84 36.37
C GLN A 4 6.35 17.02 34.92
N CYS A 5 7.60 16.66 34.62
CA CYS A 5 8.12 16.72 33.25
C CYS A 5 7.38 15.77 32.30
N ILE A 6 7.01 14.56 32.76
CA ILE A 6 6.31 13.56 31.96
C ILE A 6 4.87 13.99 31.64
N VAL A 7 4.18 14.64 32.57
CA VAL A 7 2.77 15.08 32.38
C VAL A 7 2.67 16.23 31.37
N ILE A 8 3.68 17.09 31.29
CA ILE A 8 3.65 18.28 30.43
C ILE A 8 3.94 17.93 28.96
N GLU A 9 4.68 16.85 28.70
CA GLU A 9 5.18 16.55 27.36
C GLU A 9 4.08 16.24 26.35
N SER A 10 3.16 15.31 26.65
CA SER A 10 2.08 14.95 25.72
C SER A 10 1.22 16.17 25.36
N THR A 11 0.89 16.98 26.36
CA THR A 11 0.11 18.21 26.21
C THR A 11 0.87 19.25 25.38
N THR A 12 2.17 19.43 25.64
CA THR A 12 3.02 20.38 24.92
C THR A 12 3.23 19.95 23.47
N HIS A 13 3.40 18.65 23.22
CA HIS A 13 3.52 18.09 21.89
C HIS A 13 2.26 18.35 21.06
N GLN A 14 1.09 18.05 21.61
CA GLN A 14 -0.19 18.27 20.93
C GLN A 14 -0.44 19.75 20.63
N LEU A 15 -0.11 20.64 21.58
CA LEU A 15 -0.21 22.08 21.38
C LEU A 15 0.74 22.56 20.26
N ALA A 16 2.01 22.14 20.29
CA ALA A 16 3.00 22.50 19.29
C ALA A 16 2.59 22.01 17.89
N GLN A 17 2.09 20.77 17.77
CA GLN A 17 1.55 20.25 16.51
C GLN A 17 0.41 21.11 15.98
N SER A 18 -0.54 21.47 16.85
CA SER A 18 -1.70 22.29 16.48
C SER A 18 -1.30 23.68 15.98
N VAL A 19 -0.36 24.34 16.67
CA VAL A 19 0.15 25.66 16.27
C VAL A 19 0.89 25.60 14.94
N LEU A 20 1.75 24.59 14.74
CA LEU A 20 2.49 24.41 13.49
C LEU A 20 1.56 24.08 12.32
N ALA A 21 0.55 23.24 12.55
CA ALA A 21 -0.47 22.93 11.56
C ALA A 21 -1.25 24.18 11.14
N ALA A 22 -1.69 24.99 12.11
CA ALA A 22 -2.35 26.27 11.83
C ALA A 22 -1.45 27.23 11.03
N SER A 23 -0.17 27.33 11.40
CA SER A 23 0.82 28.14 10.68
C SER A 23 0.99 27.69 9.22
N LYS A 24 0.99 26.37 8.96
CA LYS A 24 1.07 25.82 7.60
C LYS A 24 -0.15 26.22 6.75
N VAL A 25 -1.36 26.22 7.32
CA VAL A 25 -2.60 26.62 6.63
C VAL A 25 -2.65 28.12 6.35
N MET A 26 -2.07 28.95 7.23
CA MET A 26 -2.06 30.41 7.05
C MET A 26 -1.11 30.90 5.94
N ARG A 27 -0.18 30.07 5.47
CA ARG A 27 0.70 30.44 4.35
C ARG A 27 -0.10 30.61 3.07
N ARG A 28 -0.27 31.85 2.62
CA ARG A 28 -0.81 32.18 1.29
C ARG A 28 0.35 32.39 0.31
N PRO A 29 0.57 31.50 -0.65
CA PRO A 29 1.57 31.73 -1.70
C PRO A 29 1.18 32.98 -2.48
N LYS A 30 2.06 33.99 -2.52
CA LYS A 30 1.94 35.12 -3.46
C LYS A 30 2.54 34.69 -4.79
N ALA A 31 1.85 33.82 -5.53
CA ALA A 31 2.24 33.53 -6.92
C ALA A 31 1.64 34.61 -7.84
N GLY A 32 2.42 35.12 -8.79
CA GLY A 32 1.92 35.99 -9.85
C GLY A 32 0.97 35.25 -10.78
N GLY A 33 0.17 35.98 -11.55
CA GLY A 33 -0.73 35.37 -12.54
C GLY A 33 0.06 34.75 -13.69
N GLU A 34 -0.03 33.44 -13.85
CA GLU A 34 0.55 32.67 -14.96
C GLU A 34 -0.55 32.39 -16.00
N GLN A 35 -0.70 33.27 -16.99
CA GLN A 35 -1.80 33.22 -17.96
C GLN A 35 -1.48 32.42 -19.23
N GLY A 36 -0.23 31.98 -19.42
CA GLY A 36 0.19 31.28 -20.62
C GLY A 36 -0.10 29.78 -20.65
N GLU A 37 0.58 29.09 -21.57
CA GLU A 37 0.41 27.65 -21.82
C GLU A 37 0.85 26.84 -20.60
N LYS A 38 0.02 25.88 -20.19
CA LYS A 38 0.28 25.06 -19.00
C LYS A 38 1.16 23.84 -19.30
N CYS A 39 1.94 23.47 -18.31
CA CYS A 39 2.79 22.29 -18.32
C CYS A 39 2.02 21.04 -18.71
N HIS A 40 2.52 20.29 -19.70
CA HIS A 40 1.88 19.05 -20.16
C HIS A 40 1.92 17.91 -19.13
N GLN A 41 2.82 18.01 -18.14
CA GLN A 41 2.99 16.99 -17.11
C GLN A 41 2.11 17.25 -15.88
N CYS A 42 2.06 18.48 -15.35
CA CYS A 42 1.28 18.78 -14.14
C CYS A 42 0.00 19.58 -14.41
N GLY A 43 -0.10 20.31 -15.52
CA GLY A 43 -1.25 21.16 -15.83
C GLY A 43 -1.39 22.43 -14.98
N GLU A 44 -0.57 22.61 -13.94
CA GLU A 44 -0.72 23.70 -12.95
C GLU A 44 0.04 24.98 -13.34
N PHE A 45 1.33 24.82 -13.67
CA PHE A 45 2.25 25.93 -13.88
C PHE A 45 2.51 26.18 -15.36
N GLU A 46 2.84 27.42 -15.70
CA GLU A 46 3.22 27.83 -17.05
C GLU A 46 4.50 27.14 -17.53
N VAL A 47 4.54 26.81 -18.81
CA VAL A 47 5.71 26.18 -19.45
C VAL A 47 6.91 27.12 -19.43
N LEU A 48 8.14 26.57 -19.43
CA LEU A 48 9.34 27.39 -19.53
C LEU A 48 9.36 28.22 -20.82
N HIS A 49 9.51 29.53 -20.68
CA HIS A 49 9.60 30.53 -21.75
C HIS A 49 10.59 31.65 -21.35
N THR A 50 10.97 32.50 -22.29
CA THR A 50 11.91 33.61 -22.04
C THR A 50 11.23 34.93 -21.65
N GLU A 51 9.98 35.14 -22.07
CA GLU A 51 9.24 36.39 -21.82
C GLU A 51 7.79 36.11 -21.43
N PRO A 52 7.19 36.90 -20.51
CA PRO A 52 5.80 36.72 -20.09
C PRO A 52 4.82 37.03 -21.22
N LEU A 53 3.64 36.41 -21.19
CA LEU A 53 2.56 36.68 -22.12
C LEU A 53 2.01 38.11 -21.91
N THR A 54 2.51 39.06 -22.71
CA THR A 54 2.10 40.49 -22.66
C THR A 54 1.54 41.00 -23.98
N GLY A 55 1.58 40.18 -25.04
CA GLY A 55 1.23 40.56 -26.40
C GLY A 55 0.66 39.41 -27.25
N LYS A 56 1.11 39.29 -28.50
CA LYS A 56 0.56 38.32 -29.47
C LYS A 56 0.94 36.88 -29.10
N ALA A 57 -0.05 35.97 -29.15
CA ALA A 57 0.17 34.54 -28.89
C ALA A 57 1.23 33.89 -29.81
N SER A 58 1.42 34.39 -31.03
CA SER A 58 2.46 33.92 -31.97
C SER A 58 3.88 34.19 -31.48
N GLU A 59 4.08 35.32 -30.81
CA GLU A 59 5.38 35.71 -30.25
C GLU A 59 5.69 34.85 -29.03
N TYR A 60 4.72 34.71 -28.11
CA TYR A 60 4.81 33.80 -26.98
C TYR A 60 5.19 32.36 -27.38
N LYS A 61 4.54 31.80 -28.41
CA LYS A 61 4.89 30.47 -28.95
C LYS A 61 6.34 30.40 -29.48
N ARG A 62 6.88 31.49 -30.00
CA ARG A 62 8.28 31.58 -30.45
C ARG A 62 9.24 31.53 -29.26
N HIS A 63 8.93 32.24 -28.17
CA HIS A 63 9.71 32.20 -26.93
C HIS A 63 9.75 30.81 -26.31
N ILE A 64 8.61 30.11 -26.28
CA ILE A 64 8.54 28.69 -25.88
C ILE A 64 9.43 27.86 -26.79
N LYS A 65 9.22 27.91 -28.12
CA LYS A 65 9.97 27.09 -29.08
C LYS A 65 11.48 27.26 -28.92
N ARG A 66 11.95 28.50 -28.72
CA ARG A 66 13.38 28.79 -28.49
C ARG A 66 13.94 28.05 -27.28
N VAL A 67 13.27 28.12 -26.13
CA VAL A 67 13.71 27.42 -24.91
C VAL A 67 13.74 25.91 -25.12
N TRP A 68 12.67 25.36 -25.69
CA TRP A 68 12.53 23.91 -25.86
C TRP A 68 13.47 23.33 -26.92
N SER A 69 13.82 24.09 -27.97
CA SER A 69 14.88 23.70 -28.91
C SER A 69 16.25 23.62 -28.21
N GLN A 70 16.61 24.62 -27.40
CA GLN A 70 17.87 24.60 -26.65
C GLN A 70 17.95 23.45 -25.64
N LEU A 71 16.83 23.13 -24.98
CA LEU A 71 16.76 21.98 -24.08
C LEU A 71 16.88 20.66 -24.83
N ALA A 72 16.25 20.53 -26.00
CA ALA A 72 16.37 19.35 -26.85
C ALA A 72 17.81 19.15 -27.34
N ASP A 73 18.51 20.23 -27.73
CA ASP A 73 19.91 20.18 -28.13
C ASP A 73 20.82 19.67 -26.99
N ARG A 74 20.50 20.01 -25.74
CA ARG A 74 21.29 19.63 -24.57
C ARG A 74 20.96 18.27 -23.98
N PHE A 75 19.67 17.90 -23.95
CA PHE A 75 19.17 16.73 -23.23
C PHE A 75 18.63 15.62 -24.15
N GLY A 76 18.59 15.85 -25.46
CA GLY A 76 18.23 14.84 -26.46
C GLY A 76 16.86 14.23 -26.21
N SER A 77 16.82 12.90 -26.10
CA SER A 77 15.61 12.09 -25.96
C SER A 77 14.81 12.31 -24.66
N GLU A 78 15.37 13.03 -23.69
CA GLU A 78 14.63 13.45 -22.49
C GLU A 78 13.55 14.50 -22.80
N VAL A 79 13.68 15.22 -23.91
CA VAL A 79 12.67 16.15 -24.40
C VAL A 79 11.79 15.43 -25.42
N LYS A 80 10.60 15.01 -25.00
CA LYS A 80 9.66 14.32 -25.89
C LYS A 80 9.10 15.28 -26.95
N ASN A 81 8.78 14.73 -28.12
CA ASN A 81 8.12 15.46 -29.18
C ASN A 81 6.80 16.07 -28.69
N ASN A 82 6.64 17.38 -28.89
CA ASN A 82 5.48 18.17 -28.47
C ASN A 82 5.22 18.24 -26.95
N GLU A 83 6.17 17.83 -26.10
CA GLU A 83 6.07 17.99 -24.65
C GLU A 83 6.75 19.27 -24.18
N ARG A 84 6.08 20.03 -23.31
CA ARG A 84 6.61 21.24 -22.68
C ARG A 84 6.25 21.24 -21.20
N LEU A 85 7.23 21.57 -20.35
CA LEU A 85 7.17 21.48 -18.90
C LEU A 85 7.33 22.84 -18.23
N CYS A 86 6.76 22.98 -17.03
CA CYS A 86 7.09 24.09 -16.13
C CYS A 86 8.46 23.88 -15.46
N ALA A 87 8.93 24.90 -14.73
CA ALA A 87 10.19 24.86 -13.99
C ALA A 87 10.30 23.64 -13.05
N HIS A 88 9.25 23.33 -12.29
CA HIS A 88 9.26 22.20 -11.36
C HIS A 88 9.37 20.84 -12.07
N CYS A 89 8.60 20.63 -13.14
CA CYS A 89 8.63 19.39 -13.90
C CYS A 89 9.93 19.23 -14.70
N ALA A 90 10.45 20.32 -15.26
CA ALA A 90 11.76 20.33 -15.91
C ALA A 90 12.88 19.99 -14.92
N LEU A 91 12.87 20.57 -13.71
CA LEU A 91 13.82 20.23 -12.66
C LEU A 91 13.76 18.73 -12.33
N LYS A 92 12.56 18.18 -12.07
CA LYS A 92 12.39 16.75 -11.78
C LYS A 92 12.93 15.85 -12.89
N ARG A 93 12.86 16.28 -14.15
CA ARG A 93 13.30 15.49 -15.32
C ARG A 93 14.81 15.58 -15.57
N PHE A 94 15.36 16.78 -15.56
CA PHE A 94 16.73 17.01 -16.02
C PHE A 94 17.76 17.01 -14.89
N PHE A 95 17.34 17.11 -13.62
CA PHE A 95 18.26 17.26 -12.49
C PHE A 95 19.28 16.13 -12.41
N ASN A 96 18.87 14.88 -12.60
CA ASN A 96 19.78 13.73 -12.58
C ASN A 96 20.82 13.75 -13.72
N ARG A 97 20.53 14.41 -14.85
CA ARG A 97 21.41 14.49 -16.03
C ARG A 97 22.53 15.51 -15.88
N ILE A 98 22.42 16.42 -14.92
CA ILE A 98 23.40 17.48 -14.69
C ILE A 98 24.28 17.24 -13.45
N LEU A 99 24.07 16.13 -12.73
CA LEU A 99 24.85 15.83 -11.52
C LEU A 99 26.25 15.31 -11.86
N ASP A 100 27.25 15.97 -11.31
CA ASP A 100 28.64 15.48 -11.32
C ASP A 100 28.81 14.25 -10.41
N LYS A 101 29.81 13.40 -10.71
CA LYS A 101 30.12 12.20 -9.91
C LYS A 101 30.44 12.51 -8.45
N ASN A 102 30.95 13.70 -8.15
CA ASN A 102 31.28 14.15 -6.79
C ASN A 102 30.07 14.71 -6.04
N HIS A 103 28.94 14.92 -6.71
CA HIS A 103 27.74 15.43 -6.06
C HIS A 103 27.18 14.40 -5.08
N ILE A 104 26.76 14.85 -3.89
CA ILE A 104 26.29 13.94 -2.81
C ILE A 104 25.12 13.04 -3.26
N LEU A 105 24.27 13.56 -4.15
CA LEU A 105 23.10 12.85 -4.68
C LEU A 105 23.41 11.97 -5.90
N TYR A 106 24.64 12.00 -6.42
CA TYR A 106 25.00 11.19 -7.59
C TYR A 106 24.75 9.70 -7.34
N LYS A 107 25.10 9.19 -6.15
CA LYS A 107 24.86 7.78 -5.79
C LYS A 107 23.37 7.41 -5.87
N THR A 108 22.49 8.29 -5.42
CA THR A 108 21.03 8.09 -5.46
C THR A 108 20.49 8.07 -6.89
N PHE A 109 20.96 9.00 -7.74
CA PHE A 109 20.45 9.16 -9.10
C PHE A 109 21.22 8.37 -10.17
N LYS A 110 22.37 7.76 -9.84
CA LYS A 110 23.18 6.96 -10.78
C LYS A 110 22.38 5.84 -11.46
N GLN A 111 21.35 5.33 -10.78
CA GLN A 111 20.47 4.27 -11.27
C GLN A 111 19.12 4.79 -11.78
N ALA A 112 19.00 6.09 -12.10
CA ALA A 112 17.73 6.64 -12.60
C ALA A 112 17.22 5.91 -13.85
N ASP A 113 18.13 5.48 -14.74
CA ASP A 113 17.79 4.73 -15.96
C ASP A 113 17.31 3.30 -15.73
N SER A 114 17.50 2.77 -14.52
CA SER A 114 17.04 1.43 -14.14
C SER A 114 15.61 1.43 -13.60
N PHE A 115 14.94 2.59 -13.52
CA PHE A 115 13.53 2.63 -13.13
C PHE A 115 12.67 2.11 -14.29
N PRO A 116 11.90 1.03 -14.09
CA PRO A 116 11.07 0.47 -15.15
C PRO A 116 9.89 1.37 -15.47
N SER A 117 9.40 1.29 -16.71
CA SER A 117 8.14 1.93 -17.08
C SER A 117 6.94 1.17 -16.50
N THR A 118 5.76 1.80 -16.42
CA THR A 118 4.51 1.10 -16.04
C THR A 118 4.19 -0.06 -16.98
N THR A 119 4.53 0.09 -18.27
CA THR A 119 4.40 -0.99 -19.27
C THR A 119 5.31 -2.17 -18.95
N GLU A 120 6.56 -1.90 -18.56
CA GLU A 120 7.51 -2.95 -18.20
C GLU A 120 7.10 -3.71 -16.94
N ILE A 121 6.57 -3.01 -15.93
CA ILE A 121 6.03 -3.64 -14.72
C ILE A 121 4.80 -4.49 -15.04
N ALA A 122 3.89 -3.97 -15.88
CA ALA A 122 2.67 -4.68 -16.27
C ALA A 122 2.98 -6.00 -17.00
N LEU A 123 3.91 -5.95 -17.95
CA LEU A 123 4.30 -7.10 -18.78
C LEU A 123 5.08 -8.18 -18.03
N ASN A 124 5.25 -8.09 -16.71
CA ASN A 124 6.03 -9.07 -15.97
C ASN A 124 5.53 -10.51 -16.15
N SER A 125 4.22 -10.76 -16.13
CA SER A 125 3.65 -12.09 -16.40
C SER A 125 3.99 -12.61 -17.78
N TYR A 126 3.93 -11.75 -18.80
CA TYR A 126 4.34 -12.06 -20.17
C TYR A 126 5.83 -12.41 -20.22
N PHE A 127 6.70 -11.57 -19.65
CA PHE A 127 8.15 -11.80 -19.64
C PHE A 127 8.54 -13.10 -18.92
N MET A 128 7.82 -13.47 -17.87
CA MET A 128 8.07 -14.73 -17.15
C MET A 128 7.63 -15.96 -17.95
N ARG A 129 6.54 -15.86 -18.73
CA ARG A 129 6.06 -16.94 -19.59
C ARG A 129 6.93 -17.14 -20.82
N GLU A 130 7.30 -16.05 -21.49
CA GLU A 130 8.13 -16.09 -22.71
C GLU A 130 9.64 -16.12 -22.39
N ALA A 131 10.02 -16.21 -21.11
CA ALA A 131 11.39 -16.23 -20.63
C ALA A 131 12.27 -15.07 -21.17
N THR A 132 11.69 -13.87 -21.29
CA THR A 132 12.36 -12.69 -21.86
C THR A 132 13.53 -12.22 -20.98
N ASP A 133 14.71 -12.05 -21.59
CA ASP A 133 15.90 -11.55 -20.92
C ASP A 133 15.64 -10.15 -20.34
N LYS A 134 16.11 -9.91 -19.10
CA LYS A 134 15.98 -8.64 -18.38
C LYS A 134 16.53 -7.45 -19.18
N LYS A 135 17.56 -7.66 -19.98
CA LYS A 135 18.16 -6.60 -20.81
C LYS A 135 17.24 -6.13 -21.95
N GLU A 136 16.38 -7.02 -22.45
CA GLU A 136 15.49 -6.74 -23.59
C GLU A 136 14.12 -6.20 -23.14
N ARG A 137 13.74 -6.41 -21.87
CA ARG A 137 12.41 -6.05 -21.33
C ARG A 137 12.04 -4.58 -21.59
N LYS A 138 13.00 -3.67 -21.44
CA LYS A 138 12.78 -2.23 -21.67
C LYS A 138 12.39 -1.93 -23.12
N GLU A 139 13.09 -2.53 -24.09
CA GLU A 139 12.82 -2.35 -25.51
C GLU A 139 11.50 -3.00 -25.92
N VAL A 140 11.21 -4.20 -25.40
CA VAL A 140 9.92 -4.87 -25.61
C VAL A 140 8.77 -4.05 -25.04
N ALA A 141 8.91 -3.52 -23.82
CA ALA A 141 7.90 -2.66 -23.20
C ALA A 141 7.65 -1.37 -24.00
N GLN A 142 8.71 -0.77 -24.57
CA GLN A 142 8.58 0.39 -25.43
C GLN A 142 7.80 0.07 -26.70
N ARG A 143 8.11 -1.05 -27.38
CA ARG A 143 7.34 -1.51 -28.55
C ARG A 143 5.87 -1.74 -28.23
N VAL A 144 5.55 -2.38 -27.09
CA VAL A 144 4.15 -2.59 -26.66
C VAL A 144 3.42 -1.27 -26.42
N TYR A 145 4.11 -0.29 -25.85
CA TYR A 145 3.54 1.02 -25.63
C TYR A 145 3.14 1.70 -26.96
N GLU A 146 3.92 1.49 -28.03
CA GLU A 146 3.71 2.07 -29.36
C GLU A 146 2.73 1.22 -30.22
N GLU A 147 3.04 -0.05 -30.44
CA GLU A 147 2.41 -0.98 -31.41
C GLU A 147 1.23 -1.79 -30.82
N ARG A 148 0.92 -1.58 -29.53
CA ARG A 148 -0.22 -2.12 -28.75
C ARG A 148 -0.26 -3.62 -28.47
N THR A 149 0.30 -4.52 -29.27
CA THR A 149 0.19 -5.98 -29.03
C THR A 149 1.42 -6.77 -29.46
N LEU A 150 1.72 -7.84 -28.73
CA LEU A 150 2.70 -8.87 -29.13
C LEU A 150 2.01 -10.23 -29.28
N PRO A 151 2.56 -11.16 -30.09
CA PRO A 151 2.12 -12.54 -30.10
C PRO A 151 2.16 -13.16 -28.69
N GLY A 152 1.10 -13.88 -28.33
CA GLY A 152 0.98 -14.53 -27.02
C GLY A 152 0.64 -13.60 -25.86
N MET A 153 0.51 -12.29 -26.07
CA MET A 153 0.11 -11.35 -25.02
C MET A 153 -1.36 -11.55 -24.63
N ARG A 154 -1.62 -11.67 -23.32
CA ARG A 154 -2.96 -11.74 -22.75
C ARG A 154 -3.42 -10.33 -22.37
N ASN A 155 -4.73 -10.12 -22.30
CA ASN A 155 -5.29 -8.83 -21.90
C ASN A 155 -4.93 -8.47 -20.45
N GLU A 156 -4.69 -9.44 -19.59
CA GLU A 156 -4.27 -9.25 -18.21
C GLU A 156 -2.80 -8.79 -18.10
N ASP A 157 -1.95 -9.09 -19.10
CA ASP A 157 -0.51 -8.76 -19.11
C ASP A 157 -0.24 -7.25 -19.26
N VAL A 158 -1.25 -6.44 -19.58
CA VAL A 158 -1.12 -4.99 -19.76
C VAL A 158 -1.61 -4.18 -18.54
N TYR A 159 -1.77 -4.85 -17.40
CA TYR A 159 -2.16 -4.24 -16.13
C TYR A 159 -1.06 -4.34 -15.08
N TYR A 160 -0.97 -3.32 -14.23
CA TYR A 160 -0.10 -3.29 -13.06
C TYR A 160 -0.90 -2.85 -11.84
N ALA A 161 -0.30 -3.00 -10.65
CA ALA A 161 -0.91 -2.61 -9.39
C ALA A 161 -0.16 -1.42 -8.75
N ILE A 162 -0.91 -0.47 -8.21
CA ILE A 162 -0.39 0.53 -7.26
C ILE A 162 -0.83 0.09 -5.87
N LEU A 163 0.15 -0.16 -5.00
CA LEU A 163 -0.04 -0.46 -3.58
C LEU A 163 0.16 0.82 -2.78
N MET A 164 -0.88 1.24 -2.06
CA MET A 164 -0.82 2.26 -1.01
C MET A 164 -1.11 1.62 0.34
N MET A 165 -0.29 1.87 1.35
CA MET A 165 -0.55 1.46 2.73
C MET A 165 -0.27 2.62 3.68
N ASP A 166 -0.98 2.67 4.80
CA ASP A 166 -0.89 3.73 5.82
C ASP A 166 -1.35 3.20 7.18
N GLY A 167 -0.66 3.61 8.24
CA GLY A 167 -0.89 3.18 9.61
C GLY A 167 -2.19 3.74 10.17
N ASP A 168 -2.99 2.85 10.75
CA ASP A 168 -4.30 3.21 11.28
C ASP A 168 -4.18 4.00 12.59
N LYS A 169 -4.60 5.27 12.56
CA LYS A 169 -4.66 6.14 13.75
C LYS A 169 -3.29 6.35 14.43
N MET A 170 -2.23 6.47 13.64
CA MET A 170 -0.89 6.73 14.16
C MET A 170 -0.79 8.03 14.98
N GLY A 171 -1.58 9.05 14.65
CA GLY A 171 -1.69 10.26 15.46
C GLY A 171 -2.14 9.97 16.90
N ASP A 172 -3.14 9.10 17.07
CA ASP A 172 -3.63 8.70 18.40
C ASP A 172 -2.55 7.92 19.17
N LEU A 173 -1.71 7.13 18.50
CA LEU A 173 -0.58 6.43 19.13
C LEU A 173 0.50 7.40 19.60
N VAL A 174 0.91 8.33 18.73
CA VAL A 174 1.94 9.34 19.03
C VAL A 174 1.47 10.27 20.16
N ASN A 175 0.17 10.58 20.23
CA ASN A 175 -0.39 11.38 21.33
C ASN A 175 -0.61 10.57 22.63
N GLY A 176 -0.48 9.24 22.58
CA GLY A 176 -0.63 8.37 23.76
C GLY A 176 -2.05 7.88 24.04
N ASP A 177 -3.00 8.18 23.16
CA ASP A 177 -4.40 7.80 23.32
C ASP A 177 -4.60 6.29 23.16
N THR A 178 -3.82 5.64 22.31
CA THR A 178 -3.93 4.19 22.04
C THR A 178 -2.87 3.33 22.73
N LEU A 179 -1.98 3.92 23.53
CA LEU A 179 -1.03 3.15 24.34
C LEU A 179 -1.77 2.22 25.31
N ALA A 180 -1.66 0.92 25.08
CA ALA A 180 -2.22 -0.12 25.94
C ALA A 180 -1.37 -0.35 27.21
N SER A 181 -0.11 0.07 27.19
CA SER A 181 0.81 -0.12 28.31
C SER A 181 0.38 0.67 29.57
N THR A 182 0.53 0.03 30.72
CA THR A 182 0.30 0.63 32.04
C THR A 182 1.63 0.81 32.75
N TRP A 183 1.68 1.63 33.81
CA TRP A 183 2.86 1.71 34.65
C TRP A 183 3.25 0.33 35.22
N LYS A 184 2.26 -0.48 35.58
CA LYS A 184 2.48 -1.84 36.05
C LYS A 184 3.11 -2.76 34.99
N SER A 185 2.71 -2.62 33.72
CA SER A 185 3.19 -3.52 32.65
C SER A 185 4.59 -3.19 32.13
N VAL A 186 5.12 -1.99 32.44
CA VAL A 186 6.43 -1.54 31.91
C VAL A 186 7.53 -1.57 32.95
N LEU A 187 7.18 -1.74 34.22
CA LEU A 187 8.14 -1.98 35.29
C LEU A 187 8.51 -3.46 35.34
N HIS A 188 9.73 -3.74 35.80
CA HIS A 188 10.18 -5.10 36.00
C HIS A 188 9.24 -5.84 36.98
N PRO A 189 8.79 -7.08 36.69
CA PRO A 189 7.80 -7.79 37.52
C PRO A 189 8.18 -7.91 39.00
N GLU A 190 9.48 -8.11 39.29
CA GLU A 190 10.00 -8.15 40.67
C GLU A 190 9.86 -6.80 41.39
N LEU A 191 10.04 -5.68 40.68
CA LEU A 191 9.86 -4.35 41.26
C LEU A 191 8.38 -4.10 41.58
N VAL A 192 7.48 -4.51 40.68
CA VAL A 192 6.03 -4.45 40.90
C VAL A 192 5.65 -5.24 42.15
N LYS A 193 6.13 -6.48 42.29
CA LYS A 193 5.90 -7.30 43.49
C LYS A 193 6.36 -6.57 44.75
N ARG A 194 7.60 -6.06 44.77
CA ARG A 194 8.16 -5.31 45.92
C ARG A 194 7.34 -4.07 46.27
N LEU A 195 6.88 -3.33 45.27
CA LEU A 195 6.04 -2.14 45.45
C LEU A 195 4.67 -2.48 46.03
N GLU A 196 4.14 -3.67 45.74
CA GLU A 196 2.85 -4.15 46.25
C GLU A 196 2.99 -4.77 47.66
N THR A 197 4.16 -5.30 48.03
CA THR A 197 4.43 -5.86 49.37
C THR A 197 4.19 -4.84 50.49
N GLU A 198 3.57 -5.27 51.58
CA GLU A 198 3.38 -4.45 52.78
C GLU A 198 4.71 -4.19 53.50
N GLY A 199 4.91 -2.96 53.99
CA GLY A 199 6.13 -2.58 54.71
C GLY A 199 7.35 -2.21 53.83
N PHE A 200 7.30 -2.41 52.51
CA PHE A 200 8.36 -1.94 51.62
C PHE A 200 8.34 -0.41 51.49
N ASN A 201 9.37 0.26 52.03
CA ASN A 201 9.63 1.72 51.97
C ASN A 201 8.34 2.58 51.79
N PRO A 202 7.57 2.81 52.87
CA PRO A 202 6.21 3.37 52.79
C PRO A 202 6.03 4.67 51.99
N PRO A 203 6.97 5.64 52.04
CA PRO A 203 6.91 6.84 51.19
C PRO A 203 6.86 6.53 49.68
N PHE A 204 7.47 5.43 49.24
CA PHE A 204 7.54 5.07 47.82
C PHE A 204 6.39 4.11 47.44
N SER A 205 6.15 3.06 48.23
CA SER A 205 5.11 2.07 47.92
C SER A 205 3.69 2.65 47.96
N ARG A 206 3.41 3.60 48.85
CA ARG A 206 2.07 4.23 48.95
C ARG A 206 1.67 4.93 47.64
N GLU A 207 2.56 5.75 47.09
CA GLU A 207 2.26 6.52 45.87
C GLU A 207 2.13 5.61 44.64
N TRP A 208 2.97 4.58 44.52
CA TRP A 208 2.85 3.60 43.44
C TRP A 208 1.60 2.73 43.54
N LYS A 209 1.22 2.29 44.75
CA LYS A 209 -0.05 1.59 44.99
C LYS A 209 -1.25 2.46 44.59
N HIS A 210 -1.21 3.74 44.91
CA HIS A 210 -2.22 4.71 44.49
C HIS A 210 -2.27 4.84 42.94
N LEU A 211 -1.13 4.95 42.26
CA LEU A 211 -1.08 4.98 40.80
C LEU A 211 -1.62 3.69 40.16
N PHE A 212 -1.26 2.52 40.68
CA PHE A 212 -1.71 1.23 40.13
C PHE A 212 -3.20 0.98 40.31
N SER A 213 -3.78 1.46 41.41
CA SER A 213 -5.21 1.29 41.74
C SER A 213 -6.14 2.21 40.95
N GLN A 214 -5.66 3.38 40.51
CA GLN A 214 -6.48 4.31 39.75
C GLN A 214 -6.40 4.06 38.23
N LYS A 215 -7.53 3.69 37.62
CA LYS A 215 -7.62 3.37 36.18
C LYS A 215 -7.07 4.49 35.27
N ASN A 216 -7.31 5.75 35.62
CA ASN A 216 -6.88 6.89 34.79
C ASN A 216 -5.39 7.23 34.96
N LEU A 217 -4.80 6.93 36.12
CA LEU A 217 -3.38 7.21 36.40
C LEU A 217 -2.47 6.02 36.08
N ASN A 218 -3.01 4.80 36.05
CA ASN A 218 -2.24 3.61 35.76
C ASN A 218 -1.81 3.51 34.28
N LYS A 219 -2.42 4.29 33.37
CA LYS A 219 -2.02 4.33 31.96
C LYS A 219 -0.63 4.96 31.84
N ARG A 220 0.26 4.34 31.05
CA ARG A 220 1.58 4.93 30.77
C ARG A 220 1.42 6.20 29.95
N LEU A 221 2.07 7.26 30.40
CA LEU A 221 2.21 8.50 29.64
C LEU A 221 3.30 8.36 28.58
N VAL A 222 3.12 9.05 27.46
CA VAL A 222 4.14 9.13 26.41
C VAL A 222 5.30 9.97 26.92
N THR A 223 6.52 9.50 26.66
CA THR A 223 7.78 10.21 26.95
C THR A 223 8.59 10.38 25.66
N PRO A 224 9.70 11.15 25.65
CA PRO A 224 10.42 11.35 24.39
C PRO A 224 11.10 10.06 23.97
N ALA A 225 11.44 9.21 24.95
CA ALA A 225 11.92 7.86 24.73
C ALA A 225 10.86 6.98 24.06
N CYS A 226 9.58 7.10 24.42
CA CYS A 226 8.50 6.40 23.72
C CYS A 226 8.36 6.89 22.27
N HIS A 227 8.42 8.21 22.03
CA HIS A 227 8.40 8.76 20.66
C HIS A 227 9.60 8.30 19.84
N ALA A 228 10.79 8.28 20.43
CA ALA A 228 12.00 7.80 19.78
C ALA A 228 11.89 6.31 19.43
N SER A 229 11.38 5.48 20.35
CA SER A 229 11.16 4.05 20.08
C SER A 229 10.12 3.83 18.98
N ILE A 230 8.98 4.52 18.99
CA ILE A 230 7.98 4.43 17.91
C ILE A 230 8.60 4.85 16.58
N SER A 231 9.37 5.94 16.58
CA SER A 231 10.03 6.45 15.37
C SER A 231 11.06 5.46 14.82
N GLU A 232 11.82 4.81 15.70
CA GLU A 232 12.76 3.76 15.32
C GLU A 232 12.03 2.51 14.78
N SER A 233 10.94 2.07 15.43
CA SER A 233 10.10 0.97 14.95
C SER A 233 9.59 1.22 13.52
N LEU A 234 9.13 2.44 13.23
CA LEU A 234 8.62 2.83 11.93
C LEU A 234 9.72 2.95 10.87
N ALA A 235 10.90 3.44 11.26
CA ALA A 235 12.07 3.47 10.39
C ALA A 235 12.53 2.04 10.03
N ASP A 236 12.59 1.14 11.01
CA ASP A 236 12.96 -0.25 10.81
C ASP A 236 11.94 -1.00 9.94
N PHE A 237 10.64 -0.74 10.14
CA PHE A 237 9.59 -1.26 9.28
C PHE A 237 9.80 -0.85 7.82
N SER A 238 10.07 0.43 7.56
CA SER A 238 10.35 0.93 6.21
C SER A 238 11.62 0.31 5.59
N LEU A 239 12.71 0.25 6.36
CA LEU A 239 14.04 -0.14 5.88
C LEU A 239 14.23 -1.65 5.76
N TYR A 240 13.77 -2.41 6.75
CA TYR A 240 14.04 -3.85 6.91
C TYR A 240 12.82 -4.73 6.68
N GLY A 241 11.62 -4.15 6.63
CA GLY A 241 10.38 -4.80 6.25
C GLY A 241 10.01 -4.51 4.80
N VAL A 242 9.55 -3.29 4.53
CA VAL A 242 8.93 -2.90 3.25
C VAL A 242 9.88 -3.06 2.06
N ALA A 243 11.06 -2.43 2.11
CA ALA A 243 11.99 -2.45 0.98
C ALA A 243 12.49 -3.88 0.64
N PRO A 244 12.92 -4.71 1.60
CA PRO A 244 13.34 -6.08 1.30
C PRO A 244 12.19 -6.99 0.82
N ILE A 245 10.99 -6.87 1.39
CA ILE A 245 9.83 -7.67 0.96
C ILE A 245 9.52 -7.40 -0.51
N ILE A 246 9.40 -6.13 -0.91
CA ILE A 246 9.10 -5.77 -2.31
C ILE A 246 10.21 -6.25 -3.24
N GLN A 247 11.48 -5.98 -2.92
CA GLN A 247 12.60 -6.33 -3.78
C GLN A 247 12.71 -7.85 -3.98
N ARG A 248 12.61 -8.63 -2.90
CA ARG A 248 12.76 -10.10 -2.92
C ARG A 248 11.55 -10.77 -3.57
N ASP A 249 10.34 -10.44 -3.13
CA ASP A 249 9.15 -11.21 -3.48
C ASP A 249 8.65 -10.91 -4.88
N THR A 250 8.97 -9.72 -5.41
CA THR A 250 8.76 -9.39 -6.82
C THR A 250 9.96 -9.77 -7.71
N GLN A 251 11.02 -10.36 -7.16
CA GLN A 251 12.26 -10.66 -7.90
C GLN A 251 12.89 -9.43 -8.59
N GLY A 252 12.68 -8.25 -8.01
CA GLY A 252 13.12 -6.96 -8.53
C GLY A 252 12.25 -6.37 -9.65
N SER A 253 11.09 -6.95 -9.96
CA SER A 253 10.16 -6.41 -10.96
C SER A 253 9.21 -5.34 -10.42
N GLY A 254 8.99 -5.32 -9.10
CA GLY A 254 8.25 -4.26 -8.42
C GLY A 254 9.16 -3.09 -8.03
N ARG A 255 8.57 -1.89 -7.92
CA ARG A 255 9.29 -0.68 -7.52
C ARG A 255 8.65 -0.02 -6.31
N LEU A 256 9.41 0.06 -5.23
CA LEU A 256 9.08 0.91 -4.08
C LEU A 256 9.34 2.37 -4.47
N ILE A 257 8.30 3.21 -4.40
CA ILE A 257 8.39 4.65 -4.67
C ILE A 257 8.64 5.41 -3.37
N TYR A 258 7.96 5.02 -2.31
CA TYR A 258 8.06 5.66 -0.99
C TYR A 258 7.77 4.65 0.12
N ALA A 259 8.61 4.65 1.16
CA ALA A 259 8.35 4.02 2.45
C ALA A 259 8.86 4.98 3.52
N GLY A 260 7.95 5.69 4.19
CA GLY A 260 8.29 6.73 5.14
C GLY A 260 7.53 6.54 6.43
N GLY A 261 8.09 5.74 7.33
CA GLY A 261 7.42 5.36 8.55
C GLY A 261 6.33 4.33 8.25
N ASP A 262 5.07 4.64 8.53
CA ASP A 262 3.93 3.76 8.31
C ASP A 262 3.33 3.84 6.89
N ASP A 263 3.67 4.87 6.13
CA ASP A 263 3.19 5.10 4.77
C ASP A 263 4.03 4.33 3.73
N VAL A 264 3.36 3.62 2.83
CA VAL A 264 3.97 2.85 1.73
C VAL A 264 3.30 3.18 0.40
N CYS A 265 4.09 3.47 -0.63
CA CYS A 265 3.67 3.57 -2.02
C CYS A 265 4.60 2.75 -2.91
N ALA A 266 4.04 1.75 -3.60
CA ALA A 266 4.78 0.89 -4.51
C ALA A 266 3.99 0.60 -5.79
N VAL A 267 4.72 0.35 -6.88
CA VAL A 267 4.16 -0.07 -8.16
C VAL A 267 4.63 -1.51 -8.41
N LEU A 268 3.69 -2.44 -8.53
CA LEU A 268 3.94 -3.88 -8.49
C LEU A 268 3.28 -4.57 -9.70
N PRO A 269 3.85 -5.68 -10.20
CA PRO A 269 3.08 -6.60 -11.04
C PRO A 269 1.86 -7.14 -10.29
N VAL A 270 0.74 -7.32 -11.00
CA VAL A 270 -0.55 -7.71 -10.41
C VAL A 270 -0.43 -8.99 -9.58
N GLN A 271 0.30 -9.98 -10.09
CA GLN A 271 0.48 -11.30 -9.47
C GLN A 271 1.11 -11.27 -8.06
N TYR A 272 1.82 -10.19 -7.69
CA TYR A 272 2.51 -10.08 -6.41
C TYR A 272 1.82 -9.12 -5.43
N ALA A 273 0.85 -8.32 -5.89
CA ALA A 273 0.36 -7.16 -5.16
C ALA A 273 -0.26 -7.52 -3.80
N LEU A 274 -1.12 -8.56 -3.77
CA LEU A 274 -1.80 -8.97 -2.53
C LEU A 274 -0.83 -9.65 -1.55
N ASP A 275 -0.01 -10.59 -2.02
CA ASP A 275 0.96 -11.31 -1.19
C ASP A 275 1.99 -10.36 -0.55
N VAL A 276 2.53 -9.41 -1.33
CA VAL A 276 3.43 -8.37 -0.83
C VAL A 276 2.74 -7.53 0.25
N ALA A 277 1.50 -7.09 0.01
CA ALA A 277 0.76 -6.29 0.99
C ALA A 277 0.48 -7.06 2.29
N GLN A 278 0.11 -8.35 2.19
CA GLN A 278 -0.11 -9.22 3.35
C GLN A 278 1.17 -9.41 4.17
N LYS A 279 2.33 -9.60 3.52
CA LYS A 279 3.62 -9.73 4.19
C LYS A 279 4.09 -8.45 4.85
N ILE A 280 3.89 -7.30 4.19
CA ILE A 280 4.17 -5.98 4.79
C ILE A 280 3.30 -5.79 6.04
N ARG A 281 2.00 -6.08 5.95
CA ARG A 281 1.10 -6.03 7.11
C ARG A 281 1.53 -6.98 8.22
N ALA A 282 1.93 -8.20 7.87
CA ALA A 282 2.39 -9.19 8.84
C ALA A 282 3.62 -8.67 9.60
N TYR A 283 4.60 -8.09 8.89
CA TYR A 283 5.78 -7.46 9.48
C TYR A 283 5.41 -6.32 10.42
N TYR A 284 4.50 -5.44 9.99
CA TYR A 284 4.04 -4.28 10.78
C TYR A 284 3.49 -4.70 12.16
N SER A 285 2.81 -5.85 12.22
CA SER A 285 2.19 -6.39 13.44
C SER A 285 3.09 -7.27 14.32
N GLN A 286 4.35 -7.51 13.92
CA GLN A 286 5.30 -8.24 14.78
C GLN A 286 5.79 -7.34 15.92
N SER A 287 6.21 -7.95 17.03
CA SER A 287 6.80 -7.21 18.16
C SER A 287 8.31 -7.09 18.05
N PHE A 288 8.98 -8.17 17.62
CA PHE A 288 10.44 -8.23 17.54
C PHE A 288 10.89 -8.87 16.24
N GLN A 289 11.94 -8.29 15.67
CA GLN A 289 12.56 -8.74 14.44
C GLN A 289 14.08 -8.76 14.64
N PHE A 290 14.75 -9.80 14.18
CA PHE A 290 16.19 -9.82 14.08
C PHE A 290 16.62 -9.41 12.67
N VAL A 291 17.52 -8.43 12.58
CA VAL A 291 18.11 -7.99 11.32
C VAL A 291 19.59 -8.37 11.33
N ASN A 292 19.96 -9.26 10.42
CA ASN A 292 21.35 -9.64 10.24
C ASN A 292 22.08 -8.58 9.42
N SER A 293 23.10 -7.95 10.02
CA SER A 293 23.91 -6.90 9.38
C SER A 293 24.84 -7.43 8.28
N ALA A 294 25.05 -8.74 8.19
CA ALA A 294 25.88 -9.36 7.15
C ALA A 294 25.14 -9.57 5.81
N ASP A 295 23.81 -9.47 5.80
CA ASP A 295 23.01 -9.66 4.59
C ASP A 295 23.26 -8.51 3.60
N SER A 296 23.45 -8.85 2.32
CA SER A 296 23.57 -7.85 1.24
C SER A 296 22.31 -6.99 1.08
N LEU A 297 21.16 -7.53 1.50
CA LEU A 297 19.89 -6.84 1.66
C LEU A 297 19.37 -7.12 3.07
N PRO A 298 19.68 -6.25 4.06
CA PRO A 298 19.24 -6.44 5.44
C PRO A 298 17.72 -6.59 5.52
N LYS A 299 17.26 -7.67 6.15
CA LYS A 299 15.84 -8.01 6.29
C LYS A 299 15.52 -8.38 7.72
N GLY A 300 14.35 -7.99 8.21
CA GLY A 300 13.86 -8.45 9.51
C GLY A 300 13.35 -9.89 9.42
N GLN A 301 13.75 -10.70 10.39
CA GLN A 301 13.26 -12.05 10.60
C GLN A 301 12.52 -12.12 11.94
N PRO A 302 11.27 -12.58 11.97
CA PRO A 302 10.45 -12.48 13.16
C PRO A 302 10.97 -13.42 14.24
N ILE A 303 11.05 -12.91 15.46
CA ILE A 303 11.45 -13.70 16.63
C ILE A 303 10.19 -14.27 17.26
N HIS A 304 9.98 -15.58 17.12
CA HIS A 304 8.81 -16.30 17.63
C HIS A 304 9.07 -17.10 18.90
N SER A 305 10.33 -17.30 19.26
CA SER A 305 10.75 -18.20 20.33
C SER A 305 10.98 -17.44 21.64
N GLU A 306 10.46 -17.96 22.74
CA GLU A 306 10.81 -17.52 24.10
C GLU A 306 12.29 -17.81 24.44
N ASN A 307 12.91 -18.75 23.72
CA ASN A 307 14.31 -19.17 23.87
C ASN A 307 15.21 -18.60 22.76
N TRP A 308 14.90 -17.41 22.24
CA TRP A 308 15.79 -16.77 21.27
C TRP A 308 17.15 -16.45 21.90
N VAL A 309 18.22 -16.93 21.26
CA VAL A 309 19.60 -16.65 21.69
C VAL A 309 20.08 -15.40 20.96
N PRO A 310 20.56 -14.37 21.67
CA PRO A 310 21.09 -13.18 21.03
C PRO A 310 22.30 -13.48 20.13
N GLU A 311 22.24 -12.95 18.90
CA GLU A 311 23.30 -13.06 17.91
C GLU A 311 23.76 -11.66 17.44
N PRO A 312 24.98 -11.52 16.87
CA PRO A 312 25.44 -10.24 16.33
C PRO A 312 24.52 -9.72 15.22
N GLY A 313 23.91 -8.56 15.44
CA GLY A 313 22.97 -7.94 14.51
C GLY A 313 22.16 -6.85 15.20
N LYS A 314 21.05 -6.43 14.58
CA LYS A 314 20.10 -5.50 15.19
C LYS A 314 18.86 -6.26 15.68
N LEU A 315 18.54 -6.11 16.96
CA LEU A 315 17.22 -6.42 17.49
C LEU A 315 16.31 -5.22 17.22
N SER A 316 15.44 -5.36 16.24
CA SER A 316 14.43 -4.36 15.92
C SER A 316 13.17 -4.57 16.75
N ILE A 317 12.73 -3.51 17.39
CA ILE A 317 11.50 -3.46 18.18
C ILE A 317 10.44 -2.83 17.29
N ASN A 318 9.42 -3.59 16.93
CA ASN A 318 8.30 -3.13 16.11
C ASN A 318 7.12 -2.72 17.00
N LEU A 319 6.06 -2.18 16.41
CA LEU A 319 4.87 -1.71 17.15
C LEU A 319 4.09 -2.83 17.86
N GLY A 320 4.30 -4.09 17.46
CA GLY A 320 3.66 -5.25 18.07
C GLY A 320 2.18 -5.39 17.71
N LYS A 321 1.45 -6.10 18.57
CA LYS A 321 0.01 -6.35 18.43
C LYS A 321 -0.76 -5.52 19.44
N GLY A 322 -1.81 -4.85 18.98
CA GLY A 322 -2.80 -4.18 19.82
C GLY A 322 -4.04 -3.83 19.03
N ASP A 323 -5.19 -3.72 19.69
CA ASP A 323 -6.50 -3.49 19.06
C ASP A 323 -6.55 -2.25 18.15
N LYS A 324 -5.65 -1.30 18.38
CA LYS A 324 -5.56 -0.02 17.65
C LYS A 324 -4.21 0.17 16.94
N ILE A 325 -3.42 -0.90 16.79
CA ILE A 325 -2.17 -0.90 16.04
C ILE A 325 -2.39 -1.78 14.81
N SER A 326 -2.67 -1.14 13.68
CA SER A 326 -2.90 -1.82 12.42
C SER A 326 -2.48 -0.94 11.25
N ILE A 327 -2.45 -1.53 10.06
CA ILE A 327 -2.17 -0.85 8.81
C ILE A 327 -3.27 -1.22 7.81
N SER A 328 -3.73 -0.25 7.03
CA SER A 328 -4.71 -0.48 5.95
C SER A 328 -4.03 -0.40 4.59
N ALA A 329 -4.58 -1.06 3.58
CA ALA A 329 -4.04 -1.04 2.22
C ALA A 329 -5.11 -0.77 1.14
N GLY A 330 -4.71 -0.03 0.11
CA GLY A 330 -5.40 0.10 -1.17
C GLY A 330 -4.54 -0.48 -2.29
N ILE A 331 -5.08 -1.45 -3.05
CA ILE A 331 -4.44 -2.06 -4.21
C ILE A 331 -5.24 -1.70 -5.45
N LEU A 332 -4.75 -0.75 -6.23
CA LEU A 332 -5.39 -0.35 -7.49
C LEU A 332 -4.76 -1.09 -8.67
N ILE A 333 -5.52 -1.94 -9.34
CA ILE A 333 -5.14 -2.60 -10.59
C ILE A 333 -5.64 -1.76 -11.76
N CYS A 334 -4.71 -1.26 -12.58
CA CYS A 334 -5.02 -0.37 -13.69
C CYS A 334 -4.16 -0.67 -14.92
N HIS A 335 -4.66 -0.23 -16.07
CA HIS A 335 -4.01 -0.48 -17.36
C HIS A 335 -2.75 0.40 -17.50
N HIS A 336 -1.66 -0.13 -18.08
CA HIS A 336 -0.34 0.54 -18.15
C HIS A 336 -0.33 1.94 -18.81
N LYS A 337 -1.28 2.20 -19.73
CA LYS A 337 -1.49 3.50 -20.41
C LYS A 337 -2.38 4.50 -19.66
N GLU A 338 -2.95 4.15 -18.51
CA GLU A 338 -3.70 5.11 -17.70
C GLU A 338 -2.77 6.24 -17.19
N ASN A 339 -3.34 7.42 -16.96
CA ASN A 339 -2.57 8.54 -16.42
C ASN A 339 -2.10 8.22 -14.99
N LEU A 340 -0.79 8.09 -14.78
CA LEU A 340 -0.21 7.69 -13.50
C LEU A 340 -0.58 8.63 -12.34
N SER A 341 -0.66 9.95 -12.58
CA SER A 341 -1.05 10.91 -11.53
C SER A 341 -2.46 10.66 -11.03
N GLN A 342 -3.40 10.43 -11.95
CA GLN A 342 -4.79 10.08 -11.61
C GLN A 342 -4.87 8.73 -10.91
N MET A 343 -4.06 7.74 -11.32
CA MET A 343 -4.05 6.42 -10.70
C MET A 343 -3.45 6.45 -9.29
N ILE A 344 -2.43 7.26 -9.03
CA ILE A 344 -1.88 7.48 -7.69
C ILE A 344 -2.93 8.14 -6.78
N GLU A 345 -3.58 9.21 -7.24
CA GLU A 345 -4.67 9.85 -6.50
C GLU A 345 -5.80 8.86 -6.20
N ARG A 346 -6.15 8.04 -7.20
CA ARG A 346 -7.17 7.02 -7.04
C ARG A 346 -6.79 5.95 -6.02
N ALA A 347 -5.53 5.52 -5.99
CA ALA A 347 -5.04 4.58 -4.99
C ALA A 347 -5.12 5.14 -3.56
N HIS A 348 -4.84 6.45 -3.38
CA HIS A 348 -5.09 7.13 -2.10
C HIS A 348 -6.59 7.13 -1.74
N GLN A 349 -7.46 7.49 -2.68
CA GLN A 349 -8.91 7.47 -2.45
C GLN A 349 -9.41 6.05 -2.09
N LEU A 350 -8.85 5.01 -2.72
CA LEU A 350 -9.15 3.62 -2.42
C LEU A 350 -8.75 3.27 -0.97
N LEU A 351 -7.55 3.64 -0.55
CA LEU A 351 -7.09 3.45 0.82
C LEU A 351 -7.99 4.18 1.83
N ASP A 352 -8.23 5.48 1.65
CA ASP A 352 -8.92 6.29 2.65
C ASP A 352 -10.43 6.05 2.69
N ARG A 353 -11.08 6.00 1.52
CA ARG A 353 -12.55 5.87 1.46
C ARG A 353 -13.00 4.42 1.56
N LYS A 354 -12.28 3.48 0.95
CA LYS A 354 -12.67 2.06 0.98
C LYS A 354 -12.04 1.32 2.14
N ALA A 355 -10.72 1.24 2.25
CA ALA A 355 -10.11 0.43 3.31
C ALA A 355 -10.33 1.02 4.72
N LYS A 356 -10.02 2.31 4.92
CA LYS A 356 -10.13 2.95 6.25
C LYS A 356 -11.57 3.29 6.63
N SER A 357 -12.34 3.90 5.73
CA SER A 357 -13.71 4.36 6.06
C SER A 357 -14.76 3.24 5.94
N GLU A 358 -14.94 2.64 4.75
CA GLU A 358 -15.92 1.56 4.52
C GLU A 358 -15.52 0.24 5.19
N GLY A 359 -14.26 -0.17 5.06
CA GLY A 359 -13.70 -1.38 5.65
C GLY A 359 -13.37 -1.25 7.13
N GLY A 360 -13.48 -0.04 7.70
CA GLY A 360 -13.30 0.22 9.12
C GLY A 360 -11.88 -0.02 9.64
N ARG A 361 -10.84 0.26 8.83
CA ARG A 361 -9.40 0.11 9.16
C ARG A 361 -8.96 -1.35 9.37
N ASN A 362 -7.66 -1.62 9.50
CA ASN A 362 -7.11 -2.99 9.53
C ASN A 362 -7.65 -3.82 8.34
N ALA A 363 -7.74 -3.19 7.17
CA ALA A 363 -8.43 -3.72 6.01
C ALA A 363 -7.63 -3.51 4.72
N CYS A 364 -7.91 -4.36 3.74
CA CYS A 364 -7.41 -4.26 2.38
C CYS A 364 -8.58 -3.97 1.44
N ALA A 365 -8.43 -2.97 0.59
CA ALA A 365 -9.32 -2.68 -0.52
C ALA A 365 -8.59 -2.92 -1.84
N ILE A 366 -9.15 -3.74 -2.72
CA ILE A 366 -8.61 -4.00 -4.06
C ILE A 366 -9.62 -3.46 -5.08
N GLU A 367 -9.16 -2.62 -6.02
CA GLU A 367 -9.95 -2.11 -7.13
C GLU A 367 -9.39 -2.66 -8.44
N LEU A 368 -10.22 -3.37 -9.21
CA LEU A 368 -9.93 -3.70 -10.60
C LEU A 368 -10.59 -2.68 -11.52
N ARG A 369 -9.78 -1.81 -12.12
CA ARG A 369 -10.23 -0.78 -13.05
C ARG A 369 -9.91 -1.20 -14.49
N LYS A 370 -10.86 -1.88 -15.13
CA LYS A 370 -10.81 -2.17 -16.57
C LYS A 370 -11.16 -0.91 -17.37
N ARG A 371 -10.63 -0.80 -18.59
CA ARG A 371 -10.98 0.27 -19.54
C ARG A 371 -12.46 0.32 -19.91
N ALA A 372 -13.14 -0.83 -19.84
CA ALA A 372 -14.57 -0.99 -20.08
C ALA A 372 -15.20 -1.85 -18.97
N GLY A 373 -16.47 -1.61 -18.65
CA GLY A 373 -17.25 -2.41 -17.69
C GLY A 373 -17.33 -1.86 -16.26
N GLY A 374 -16.74 -0.68 -15.98
CA GLY A 374 -16.75 -0.06 -14.65
C GLY A 374 -15.72 -0.68 -13.70
N SER A 375 -15.46 0.01 -12.59
CA SER A 375 -14.58 -0.50 -11.54
C SER A 375 -15.27 -1.63 -10.76
N ARG A 376 -14.46 -2.55 -10.24
CA ARG A 376 -14.88 -3.65 -9.35
C ARG A 376 -14.11 -3.57 -8.06
N TYR A 377 -14.74 -3.89 -6.92
CA TYR A 377 -14.12 -3.76 -5.61
C TYR A 377 -14.18 -5.04 -4.79
N ILE A 378 -13.18 -5.24 -3.95
CA ILE A 378 -13.28 -6.06 -2.74
C ILE A 378 -12.72 -5.25 -1.59
N VAL A 379 -13.44 -5.23 -0.46
CA VAL A 379 -13.00 -4.59 0.78
C VAL A 379 -13.21 -5.59 1.91
N LYS A 380 -12.12 -6.04 2.54
CA LYS A 380 -12.14 -7.06 3.60
C LYS A 380 -11.09 -6.75 4.66
N LYS A 381 -11.32 -7.22 5.89
CA LYS A 381 -10.30 -7.20 6.95
C LYS A 381 -9.15 -8.15 6.58
N TRP A 382 -7.96 -7.91 7.11
CA TRP A 382 -6.80 -8.78 6.85
C TRP A 382 -6.98 -10.22 7.31
N ASP A 383 -7.74 -10.44 8.38
CA ASP A 383 -8.06 -11.74 8.98
C ASP A 383 -9.35 -12.36 8.42
N ASP A 384 -10.01 -11.69 7.47
CA ASP A 384 -11.18 -12.23 6.81
C ASP A 384 -10.80 -13.43 5.94
N LYS A 385 -11.52 -14.53 6.10
CA LYS A 385 -11.24 -15.80 5.42
C LYS A 385 -11.24 -15.66 3.90
N ALA A 386 -12.06 -14.76 3.36
CA ALA A 386 -12.17 -14.50 1.92
C ALA A 386 -10.88 -13.89 1.36
N LEU A 387 -10.23 -13.01 2.13
CA LEU A 387 -8.97 -12.39 1.74
C LEU A 387 -7.78 -13.34 1.93
N ILE A 388 -7.82 -14.17 2.98
CA ILE A 388 -6.80 -15.19 3.25
C ILE A 388 -6.78 -16.24 2.12
N ARG A 389 -7.95 -16.72 1.70
CA ARG A 389 -8.09 -17.75 0.67
C ARG A 389 -8.25 -17.18 -0.75
N PHE A 390 -8.04 -15.87 -0.92
CA PHE A 390 -8.28 -15.17 -2.19
C PHE A 390 -7.50 -15.80 -3.36
N ASP A 391 -6.25 -16.18 -3.10
CA ASP A 391 -5.38 -16.79 -4.10
C ASP A 391 -5.80 -18.22 -4.45
N GLU A 392 -6.26 -18.99 -3.47
CA GLU A 392 -6.81 -20.35 -3.67
C GLU A 392 -8.04 -20.30 -4.59
N VAL A 393 -8.94 -19.32 -4.36
CA VAL A 393 -10.13 -19.15 -5.22
C VAL A 393 -9.71 -18.79 -6.63
N GLY A 394 -8.80 -17.82 -6.77
CA GLY A 394 -8.37 -17.38 -8.08
C GLY A 394 -7.66 -18.49 -8.87
N GLN A 395 -6.78 -19.27 -8.23
CA GLN A 395 -6.11 -20.42 -8.86
C GLN A 395 -7.13 -21.48 -9.30
N TYR A 396 -8.12 -21.77 -8.46
CA TYR A 396 -9.19 -22.69 -8.81
C TYR A 396 -9.98 -22.23 -10.05
N ILE A 397 -10.35 -20.93 -10.09
CA ILE A 397 -11.10 -20.34 -11.21
C ILE A 397 -10.26 -20.27 -12.50
N ALA A 398 -8.94 -20.04 -12.37
CA ALA A 398 -8.03 -19.84 -13.49
C ALA A 398 -7.44 -21.13 -14.09
N ASP A 399 -7.69 -22.30 -13.49
CA ASP A 399 -7.24 -23.60 -14.00
C ASP A 399 -8.00 -23.96 -15.31
N PRO A 400 -7.30 -24.22 -16.44
CA PRO A 400 -7.87 -24.66 -17.72
C PRO A 400 -8.90 -25.81 -17.62
N GLN A 401 -8.72 -26.71 -16.67
CA GLN A 401 -9.61 -27.85 -16.42
C GLN A 401 -10.89 -27.43 -15.69
N ASN A 402 -10.87 -26.32 -14.95
CA ASN A 402 -12.03 -25.72 -14.27
C ASN A 402 -12.60 -24.49 -15.03
N LEU A 403 -11.90 -24.05 -16.08
CA LEU A 403 -12.08 -22.79 -16.83
C LEU A 403 -13.37 -22.76 -17.64
N VAL A 404 -13.88 -23.93 -18.02
CA VAL A 404 -15.15 -24.07 -18.76
C VAL A 404 -16.35 -23.77 -17.84
N GLY A 405 -16.20 -23.95 -16.52
CA GLY A 405 -17.30 -23.94 -15.56
C GLY A 405 -17.48 -22.68 -14.69
N VAL A 406 -16.40 -21.96 -14.38
CA VAL A 406 -16.38 -20.85 -13.39
C VAL A 406 -16.03 -19.49 -14.02
N SER A 407 -16.07 -19.42 -15.36
CA SER A 407 -15.81 -18.21 -16.14
C SER A 407 -16.77 -17.06 -15.79
N THR A 408 -16.61 -15.89 -16.41
CA THR A 408 -17.58 -14.77 -16.44
C THR A 408 -19.06 -15.21 -16.53
N SER A 409 -19.33 -16.40 -17.08
CA SER A 409 -20.63 -17.07 -17.04
C SER A 409 -21.16 -17.37 -15.64
N LEU A 410 -20.36 -17.86 -14.68
CA LEU A 410 -20.83 -18.09 -13.30
C LEU A 410 -21.18 -16.76 -12.63
N VAL A 411 -20.31 -15.76 -12.72
CA VAL A 411 -20.59 -14.43 -12.15
C VAL A 411 -21.87 -13.85 -12.74
N TYR A 412 -22.03 -13.94 -14.07
CA TYR A 412 -23.26 -13.50 -14.74
C TYR A 412 -24.49 -14.30 -14.30
N ARG A 413 -24.38 -15.63 -14.15
CA ARG A 413 -25.46 -16.48 -13.62
C ARG A 413 -25.84 -16.09 -12.20
N LEU A 414 -24.87 -15.94 -11.30
CA LEU A 414 -25.12 -15.52 -9.92
C LEU A 414 -25.79 -14.14 -9.87
N GLU A 415 -25.36 -13.22 -10.74
CA GLU A 415 -25.98 -11.89 -10.87
C GLU A 415 -27.45 -11.98 -11.34
N GLN A 416 -27.78 -12.87 -12.27
CA GLN A 416 -29.18 -13.12 -12.67
C GLN A 416 -30.05 -13.62 -11.52
N PHE A 417 -29.47 -14.37 -10.58
CA PHE A 417 -30.17 -14.89 -9.40
C PHE A 417 -30.06 -13.98 -8.17
N ARG A 418 -29.55 -12.74 -8.31
CA ARG A 418 -29.37 -11.79 -7.19
C ARG A 418 -30.59 -11.72 -6.24
N PRO A 419 -31.83 -11.52 -6.71
CA PRO A 419 -32.99 -11.44 -5.80
C PRO A 419 -33.19 -12.72 -4.96
N GLY A 420 -32.91 -13.89 -5.55
CA GLY A 420 -33.01 -15.17 -4.86
C GLY A 420 -31.89 -15.36 -3.84
N ILE A 421 -30.65 -14.98 -4.19
CA ILE A 421 -29.51 -15.05 -3.27
C ILE A 421 -29.69 -14.08 -2.10
N GLU A 422 -30.16 -12.86 -2.35
CA GLU A 422 -30.45 -11.87 -1.30
C GLU A 422 -31.57 -12.37 -0.37
N ALA A 423 -32.60 -13.03 -0.91
CA ALA A 423 -33.64 -13.67 -0.09
C ALA A 423 -33.10 -14.83 0.76
N ILE A 424 -32.16 -15.63 0.23
CA ILE A 424 -31.46 -16.69 0.97
C ILE A 424 -30.66 -16.10 2.14
N LEU A 425 -29.92 -15.02 1.91
CA LEU A 425 -29.06 -14.38 2.92
C LEU A 425 -29.82 -13.82 4.14
N GLN A 426 -31.13 -13.57 3.99
CA GLN A 426 -32.01 -13.13 5.07
C GLN A 426 -32.55 -14.27 5.94
N GLN A 427 -32.41 -15.53 5.50
CA GLN A 427 -32.90 -16.69 6.26
C GLN A 427 -31.96 -17.08 7.41
N LYS A 428 -32.52 -17.75 8.44
CA LYS A 428 -31.72 -18.24 9.57
C LYS A 428 -30.69 -19.30 9.16
N ASN A 429 -31.07 -20.18 8.24
CA ASN A 429 -30.25 -21.26 7.66
C ASN A 429 -29.62 -20.86 6.31
N TRP A 430 -29.34 -19.57 6.09
CA TRP A 430 -28.79 -19.05 4.83
C TRP A 430 -27.54 -19.80 4.36
N ASN A 431 -26.68 -20.27 5.26
CA ASN A 431 -25.41 -20.92 4.92
C ASN A 431 -25.66 -22.23 4.18
N ASP A 432 -26.57 -23.07 4.72
CA ASP A 432 -26.93 -24.35 4.09
C ASP A 432 -27.69 -24.15 2.78
N LEU A 433 -28.59 -23.16 2.75
CA LEU A 433 -29.36 -22.81 1.55
C LEU A 433 -28.47 -22.27 0.42
N LEU A 434 -27.54 -21.38 0.75
CA LEU A 434 -26.61 -20.81 -0.22
C LEU A 434 -25.64 -21.88 -0.73
N ARG A 435 -25.15 -22.75 0.16
CA ARG A 435 -24.33 -23.90 -0.22
C ARG A 435 -25.07 -24.82 -1.19
N ALA A 436 -26.30 -25.22 -0.87
CA ALA A 436 -27.11 -26.07 -1.75
C ALA A 436 -27.36 -25.42 -3.11
N PHE A 437 -27.68 -24.11 -3.12
CA PHE A 437 -27.88 -23.35 -4.35
C PHE A 437 -26.60 -23.33 -5.22
N LEU A 438 -25.46 -23.00 -4.62
CA LEU A 438 -24.19 -22.92 -5.33
C LEU A 438 -23.72 -24.28 -5.81
N SER A 439 -23.84 -25.34 -5.00
CA SER A 439 -23.54 -26.71 -5.43
C SER A 439 -24.33 -27.09 -6.68
N ALA A 440 -25.63 -26.78 -6.73
CA ALA A 440 -26.45 -27.03 -7.92
C ALA A 440 -26.03 -26.17 -9.15
N GLN A 441 -25.51 -24.95 -8.94
CA GLN A 441 -24.96 -24.14 -10.03
C GLN A 441 -23.61 -24.66 -10.54
N LEU A 442 -22.82 -25.28 -9.66
CA LEU A 442 -21.49 -25.80 -9.94
C LEU A 442 -21.51 -27.25 -10.50
N GLU A 443 -22.55 -28.05 -10.21
CA GLU A 443 -22.76 -29.35 -10.87
C GLU A 443 -22.85 -29.23 -12.39
N ARG A 444 -23.42 -28.12 -12.88
CA ARG A 444 -23.50 -27.80 -14.32
C ARG A 444 -22.16 -27.44 -14.96
N SER A 445 -21.11 -27.29 -14.14
CA SER A 445 -19.81 -26.74 -14.51
C SER A 445 -18.70 -27.79 -14.61
N GLU A 446 -19.01 -29.10 -14.45
CA GLU A 446 -18.07 -30.25 -14.59
C GLU A 446 -16.73 -30.09 -13.84
N LEU A 447 -16.79 -29.63 -12.59
CA LEU A 447 -15.60 -29.34 -11.80
C LEU A 447 -14.98 -30.58 -11.13
N LYS A 448 -13.64 -30.62 -11.03
CA LYS A 448 -12.91 -31.70 -10.35
C LYS A 448 -13.20 -31.81 -8.84
N GLU A 449 -13.48 -30.69 -8.18
CA GLU A 449 -13.70 -30.61 -6.72
C GLU A 449 -14.79 -29.58 -6.39
N PRO A 450 -16.08 -29.88 -6.62
CA PRO A 450 -17.17 -28.90 -6.54
C PRO A 450 -17.45 -28.42 -5.11
N GLU A 451 -17.23 -29.26 -4.09
CA GLU A 451 -17.47 -28.88 -2.69
C GLU A 451 -16.47 -27.83 -2.18
N GLN A 452 -15.18 -27.99 -2.52
CA GLN A 452 -14.15 -27.02 -2.19
C GLN A 452 -14.40 -25.69 -2.91
N ALA A 453 -14.76 -25.74 -4.20
CA ALA A 453 -15.13 -24.56 -4.97
C ALA A 453 -16.32 -23.81 -4.36
N CYS A 454 -17.35 -24.54 -3.95
CA CYS A 454 -18.54 -23.99 -3.33
C CYS A 454 -18.17 -23.22 -2.05
N SER A 455 -17.38 -23.83 -1.18
CA SER A 455 -16.86 -23.18 0.04
C SER A 455 -16.12 -21.87 -0.30
N LEU A 456 -15.14 -21.92 -1.20
CA LEU A 456 -14.32 -20.78 -1.59
C LEU A 456 -15.14 -19.64 -2.22
N ILE A 457 -16.09 -19.97 -3.09
CA ILE A 457 -16.97 -19.00 -3.74
C ILE A 457 -17.89 -18.35 -2.72
N MET A 458 -18.48 -19.13 -1.79
CA MET A 458 -19.34 -18.61 -0.72
C MET A 458 -18.65 -17.53 0.10
N ASP A 459 -17.39 -17.77 0.49
CA ASP A 459 -16.62 -16.82 1.29
C ASP A 459 -16.36 -15.49 0.55
N LEU A 460 -16.24 -15.54 -0.78
CA LEU A 460 -15.99 -14.35 -1.59
C LEU A 460 -17.24 -13.55 -1.95
N ILE A 461 -18.39 -14.21 -2.13
CA ILE A 461 -19.61 -13.53 -2.58
C ILE A 461 -20.47 -12.96 -1.46
N GLU A 462 -20.23 -13.41 -0.22
CA GLU A 462 -20.91 -12.92 0.96
C GLU A 462 -20.07 -11.86 1.67
N HIS A 463 -20.74 -10.74 1.99
CA HIS A 463 -20.14 -9.67 2.77
C HIS A 463 -21.09 -9.21 3.85
N THR A 464 -20.57 -9.10 5.07
CA THR A 464 -21.28 -8.43 6.16
C THR A 464 -20.94 -6.95 6.15
N ARG A 465 -21.92 -6.08 5.86
CA ARG A 465 -21.81 -4.62 5.95
C ARG A 465 -22.80 -4.09 6.98
N GLY A 466 -22.31 -3.38 8.00
CA GLY A 466 -23.18 -2.79 9.04
C GLY A 466 -24.04 -3.82 9.79
N GLY A 467 -23.60 -5.08 9.87
CA GLY A 467 -24.35 -6.18 10.49
C GLY A 467 -25.37 -6.88 9.57
N GLN A 468 -25.53 -6.43 8.33
CA GLN A 468 -26.38 -7.07 7.32
C GLN A 468 -25.53 -7.80 6.28
N ARG A 469 -25.98 -9.01 5.89
CA ARG A 469 -25.35 -9.79 4.82
C ARG A 469 -25.79 -9.25 3.46
N ALA A 470 -24.83 -9.09 2.57
CA ALA A 470 -25.05 -8.65 1.20
C ALA A 470 -24.35 -9.58 0.22
N PHE A 471 -24.96 -9.74 -0.95
CA PHE A 471 -24.41 -10.50 -2.06
C PHE A 471 -23.63 -9.59 -3.02
N ASP A 472 -22.38 -9.94 -3.28
CA ASP A 472 -21.50 -9.23 -4.21
C ASP A 472 -20.62 -10.24 -4.97
N PRO A 473 -20.85 -10.50 -6.26
CA PRO A 473 -20.04 -11.43 -7.03
C PRO A 473 -18.80 -10.77 -7.68
N GLU A 474 -18.60 -9.47 -7.52
CA GLU A 474 -17.45 -8.75 -8.10
C GLU A 474 -16.08 -9.31 -7.66
N PRO A 475 -15.87 -9.72 -6.39
CA PRO A 475 -14.62 -10.29 -5.93
C PRO A 475 -14.13 -11.50 -6.73
N LEU A 476 -15.04 -12.32 -7.25
CA LEU A 476 -14.71 -13.47 -8.10
C LEU A 476 -14.01 -13.04 -9.39
N ILE A 477 -14.45 -11.91 -9.98
CA ILE A 477 -13.83 -11.35 -11.19
C ILE A 477 -12.40 -10.88 -10.88
N ILE A 478 -12.20 -10.25 -9.73
CA ILE A 478 -10.89 -9.75 -9.30
C ILE A 478 -9.94 -10.93 -9.05
N ALA A 479 -10.38 -11.94 -8.30
CA ALA A 479 -9.60 -13.14 -8.02
C ALA A 479 -9.18 -13.85 -9.32
N ALA A 480 -10.12 -14.10 -10.22
CA ALA A 480 -9.85 -14.70 -11.52
C ALA A 480 -8.86 -13.87 -12.36
N PHE A 481 -9.01 -12.54 -12.34
CA PHE A 481 -8.10 -11.64 -13.07
C PHE A 481 -6.67 -11.72 -12.54
N MET A 482 -6.50 -11.66 -11.21
CA MET A 482 -5.19 -11.72 -10.58
C MET A 482 -4.52 -13.09 -10.83
N SER A 483 -5.23 -14.20 -10.72
CA SER A 483 -4.62 -15.53 -10.90
C SER A 483 -4.23 -15.85 -12.33
N LYS A 484 -4.89 -15.27 -13.35
CA LYS A 484 -4.44 -15.40 -14.74
C LYS A 484 -3.05 -14.80 -15.01
N THR A 485 -2.62 -13.87 -14.16
CA THR A 485 -1.28 -13.25 -14.21
C THR A 485 -0.21 -14.09 -13.49
N GLN A 486 -0.63 -15.09 -12.71
CA GLN A 486 0.29 -16.01 -12.06
C GLN A 486 0.77 -17.08 -13.05
N LYS A 487 1.98 -17.59 -12.80
CA LYS A 487 2.51 -18.73 -13.56
C LYS A 487 1.62 -19.93 -13.22
N GLN A 488 0.95 -20.51 -14.22
CA GLN A 488 0.36 -21.84 -14.07
C GLN A 488 1.51 -22.77 -13.66
N LYS A 489 1.39 -23.38 -12.48
CA LYS A 489 2.41 -24.28 -11.94
C LYS A 489 2.59 -25.50 -12.83
#